data_AF-A0AA47GAY7-F1
#
_entry.id   AF-A0AA47GAY7-F1
#
_cell.length_a   1.000
_cell.length_b   1.000
_cell.length_c   1.000
_cell.angle_alpha   90.00
_cell.angle_beta   90.00
_cell.angle_gamma   90.00
#
_symmetry.space_group_name_H-M   'P 1'
#
loop_
_entity.id
_entity.type
_entity.pdbx_description
1 polymer ?
#
loop_
_entity_poly.entity_id
_entity_poly.type
_entity_poly.pdbx_seq_one_letter_code
_entity_poly.pdbx_strand_id
1 'polypeptide(L)' 'MSDPYIKVYCSKETKELFDRFYEKNKGTLGTKANVFRVMVSNLPMLASQSNKKVSDPESIKLEQTISELESITRSFSRV' A
#
# COMPACT_ATOMS: atom_id res chain seq x y z
N MET A 1 22.68 29.00 11.64
CA MET A 1 23.10 28.06 10.58
C MET A 1 21.88 27.24 10.21
N SER A 2 21.40 27.38 8.97
CA SER A 2 20.37 26.49 8.42
C SER A 2 20.97 25.09 8.35
N ASP A 3 20.33 24.14 9.02
CA ASP A 3 20.72 22.74 9.03
C ASP A 3 20.81 22.25 7.56
N PRO A 4 21.97 21.83 7.05
CA PRO A 4 22.15 21.51 5.62
C PRO A 4 21.43 20.21 5.21
N TYR A 5 20.77 19.55 6.16
CA TYR A 5 20.07 18.29 5.95
C TYR A 5 18.55 18.48 6.09
N ILE A 6 17.81 17.94 5.12
CA ILE A 6 16.36 17.84 5.19
C ILE A 6 16.01 16.94 6.38
N LYS A 7 15.36 17.51 7.40
CA LYS A 7 14.78 16.72 8.49
C LYS A 7 13.50 16.06 8.01
N VAL A 8 13.60 14.77 7.71
CA VAL A 8 12.45 13.94 7.39
C VAL A 8 11.82 13.47 8.70
N TYR A 9 10.59 13.90 8.96
CA TYR A 9 9.81 13.44 10.11
C TYR A 9 8.97 12.23 9.69
N CYS A 10 8.89 11.22 10.55
CA CYS A 10 8.00 10.07 10.40
C CYS A 10 7.33 9.74 11.74
N SER A 11 6.19 9.06 11.70
CA SER A 11 5.53 8.58 12.93
C SER A 11 6.42 7.58 13.66
N LYS A 12 6.19 7.41 14.96
CA LYS A 12 6.91 6.41 15.76
C LYS A 12 6.69 5.00 15.20
N GLU A 13 5.47 4.64 14.80
CA GLU A 13 5.20 3.32 14.24
C GLU A 13 5.94 3.11 12.90
N THR A 14 5.99 4.15 12.06
CA THR A 14 6.68 4.09 10.77
C THR A 14 8.18 3.86 10.97
N LYS A 15 8.77 4.56 11.94
CA LYS A 15 10.18 4.38 12.30
C LYS A 15 10.45 2.95 12.79
N GLU A 16 9.61 2.42 13.67
CA GLU A 16 9.76 1.06 14.20
C GLU A 16 9.60 0.00 13.10
N LEU A 17 8.69 0.20 12.14
CA LEU A 17 8.55 -0.69 10.99
C LEU A 17 9.81 -0.67 10.12
N PHE A 18 10.32 0.52 9.81
CA PHE A 18 11.55 0.68 9.04
C PHE A 18 12.76 0.04 9.74
N ASP A 19 12.91 0.27 11.05
CA ASP A 19 14.01 -0.27 11.83
C ASP A 19 13.95 -1.80 11.89
N ARG A 20 12.77 -2.40 12.09
CA ARG A 20 12.60 -3.87 12.03
C ARG A 20 12.97 -4.43 10.66
N PHE A 21 12.56 -3.76 9.58
CA PHE A 21 12.93 -4.18 8.23
C PHE A 21 14.44 -4.07 7.99
N TYR A 22 15.07 -3.00 8.45
CA TYR A 22 16.52 -2.85 8.38
C TYR A 22 17.22 -3.98 9.13
N GLU A 23 16.86 -4.26 10.39
CA GLU A 23 17.52 -5.30 11.19
C GLU A 23 17.46 -6.68 10.55
N LYS A 24 16.33 -7.00 9.90
CA LYS A 24 16.16 -8.27 9.16
C LYS A 24 17.04 -8.36 7.91
N ASN A 25 17.31 -7.24 7.26
CA ASN A 25 17.96 -7.21 5.93
C ASN A 25 19.38 -6.59 5.95
N LYS A 26 19.90 -6.22 7.12
CA LYS A 26 21.19 -5.53 7.26
C LYS A 26 22.37 -6.32 6.70
N GLY A 27 22.30 -7.65 6.71
CA GLY A 27 23.32 -8.51 6.11
C GLY A 27 23.45 -8.32 4.58
N THR A 28 22.37 -7.95 3.91
CA THR A 28 22.33 -7.76 2.45
C THR A 28 22.43 -6.29 2.06
N LEU A 29 21.71 -5.42 2.79
CA LEU A 29 21.57 -3.99 2.43
C LEU A 29 22.64 -3.10 3.10
N GLY A 30 23.32 -3.60 4.12
CA GLY A 30 24.43 -2.96 4.81
C GLY A 30 24.02 -1.79 5.72
N THR A 31 23.40 -0.75 5.15
CA THR A 31 23.10 0.50 5.87
C THR A 31 21.62 0.87 5.78
N LYS A 32 21.12 1.61 6.78
CA LYS A 32 19.76 2.20 6.74
C LYS A 32 19.56 3.10 5.53
N ALA A 33 20.60 3.82 5.09
CA ALA A 33 20.54 4.66 3.90
C ALA A 33 20.28 3.83 2.63
N ASN A 34 20.90 2.67 2.50
CA ASN A 34 20.64 1.77 1.36
C ASN A 34 19.23 1.17 1.42
N VAL A 35 18.75 0.77 2.60
CA VAL A 35 17.36 0.32 2.78
C VAL A 35 16.39 1.42 2.34
N PHE A 36 16.62 2.66 2.79
CA PHE A 36 15.79 3.80 2.41
C PHE A 36 15.79 4.04 0.90
N ARG A 37 16.98 4.01 0.26
CA ARG A 37 17.09 4.11 -1.20
C ARG A 37 16.31 3.03 -1.92
N VAL A 38 16.42 1.76 -1.49
CA VAL A 38 15.64 0.66 -2.08
C VAL A 38 14.14 0.91 -1.92
N MET A 39 13.66 1.27 -0.74
CA MET A 39 12.24 1.57 -0.55
C MET A 39 11.78 2.72 -1.45
N VAL A 40 12.51 3.82 -1.49
CA VAL A 40 12.17 5.02 -2.29
C VAL A 40 12.21 4.74 -3.78
N SER A 41 13.25 4.06 -4.28
CA SER A 41 13.34 3.68 -5.70
C SER A 41 12.23 2.74 -6.13
N ASN A 42 11.67 1.96 -5.19
CA ASN A 42 10.53 1.08 -5.44
C ASN A 42 9.18 1.71 -5.07
N LEU A 43 9.11 2.94 -4.56
CA LEU A 43 7.85 3.61 -4.22
C LEU A 43 6.86 3.65 -5.38
N PRO A 44 7.25 3.91 -6.65
CA PRO A 44 6.29 3.87 -7.75
C PRO A 44 5.65 2.50 -7.91
N MET A 45 6.43 1.42 -7.75
CA MET A 45 5.93 0.06 -7.80
C MET A 45 5.03 -0.25 -6.58
N LEU A 46 5.47 0.10 -5.38
CA LEU A 46 4.70 -0.10 -4.14
C LEU A 46 3.38 0.69 -4.18
N ALA A 47 3.41 1.93 -4.63
CA ALA A 47 2.23 2.77 -4.82
C ALA A 47 1.33 2.23 -5.95
N SER A 48 1.90 1.69 -7.02
CA SER A 48 1.11 1.04 -8.07
C SER A 48 0.42 -0.24 -7.57
N GLN A 49 1.03 -0.96 -6.62
CA GLN A 49 0.40 -2.09 -5.93
C GLN A 49 -0.63 -1.65 -4.89
N SER A 50 -0.44 -0.49 -4.24
CA SER A 50 -1.46 0.11 -3.35
C SER A 50 -2.65 0.71 -4.12
N ASN A 51 -2.44 1.14 -5.38
CA ASN A 51 -3.49 1.64 -6.28
C ASN A 51 -4.15 0.56 -7.13
N LYS A 52 -3.56 -0.64 -7.23
CA LYS A 52 -4.38 -1.82 -7.43
C LYS A 52 -5.19 -1.95 -6.15
N LYS A 53 -6.45 -1.49 -6.20
CA LYS A 53 -7.50 -2.01 -5.32
C LYS A 53 -7.14 -3.47 -5.09
N VAL A 54 -6.88 -3.85 -3.83
CA VAL A 54 -6.93 -5.23 -3.42
C VAL A 54 -8.40 -5.60 -3.65
N SER A 55 -8.71 -5.88 -4.92
CA SER A 55 -9.95 -6.47 -5.33
C SER A 55 -9.77 -7.92 -4.93
N ASP A 56 -10.04 -8.16 -3.65
CA ASP A 56 -10.21 -9.50 -3.13
C ASP A 56 -11.09 -10.24 -4.16
N PRO A 57 -10.67 -11.40 -4.69
CA PRO A 57 -11.50 -12.15 -5.61
C PRO A 57 -12.91 -12.44 -5.03
N GLU A 58 -13.08 -12.43 -3.70
CA GLU A 58 -14.39 -12.44 -3.06
C GLU A 58 -15.16 -11.13 -3.20
N SER A 59 -14.51 -9.96 -3.12
CA SER A 59 -15.19 -8.68 -3.27
C SER A 59 -15.69 -8.43 -4.70
N ILE A 60 -14.96 -8.88 -5.72
CA ILE A 60 -15.42 -8.83 -7.12
C ILE A 60 -16.67 -9.70 -7.31
N LYS A 61 -16.66 -10.93 -6.78
CA LYS A 61 -17.81 -11.84 -6.88
C LYS A 61 -19.03 -11.28 -6.15
N LEU A 62 -18.81 -10.64 -4.99
CA LEU A 62 -19.86 -10.00 -4.21
C LEU A 62 -20.46 -8.82 -4.99
N GLU A 63 -19.64 -7.94 -5.57
CA GLU A 63 -20.09 -6.80 -6.37
C GLU A 63 -20.88 -7.24 -7.63
N GLN A 64 -20.45 -8.32 -8.28
CA GLN A 64 -21.17 -8.93 -9.41
C GLN A 64 -22.53 -9.48 -8.98
N THR A 65 -22.58 -10.23 -7.88
CA THR A 65 -23.82 -10.80 -7.34
C THR A 65 -24.81 -9.71 -6.93
N ILE A 66 -24.33 -8.64 -6.29
CA ILE A 66 -25.15 -7.48 -5.90
C ILE A 66 -25.71 -6.78 -7.15
N SER A 67 -24.88 -6.58 -8.19
CA SER A 67 -25.31 -5.95 -9.44
C SER A 67 -26.37 -6.77 -10.18
N GLU A 68 -26.23 -8.10 -10.20
CA GLU A 68 -27.23 -9.01 -10.77
C GLU A 68 -28.56 -8.94 -10.01
N LEU A 69 -28.52 -8.97 -8.67
CA LEU A 69 -29.71 -8.85 -7.83
C LEU A 69 -30.42 -7.49 -8.00
N GLU A 70 -29.67 -6.40 -8.08
CA GLU A 70 -30.24 -5.07 -8.35
C GLU A 70 -30.91 -4.99 -9.72
N SER A 71 -30.33 -5.63 -10.75
CA SER A 71 -30.90 -5.67 -12.09
C SER A 71 -32.24 -6.44 -12.12
N ILE A 72 -32.29 -7.56 -11.41
CA ILE A 72 -33.49 -8.38 -11.26
C ILE A 72 -34.56 -7.60 -10.49
N THR A 73 -34.20 -6.97 -9.38
CA THR A 73 -35.13 -6.19 -8.55
C THR A 73 -35.73 -5.01 -9.34
N ARG A 74 -34.90 -4.29 -10.13
CA ARG A 74 -35.39 -3.21 -11.02
C ARG A 74 -36.31 -3.70 -12.13
N SER A 75 -36.13 -4.94 -12.60
CA SER A 75 -37.02 -5.54 -13.60
C SER A 75 -38.41 -5.87 -13.01
N PHE A 76 -38.47 -6.24 -11.73
CA PHE A 76 -39.72 -6.52 -11.03
C PHE A 76 -40.47 -5.26 -10.57
N SER A 77 -39.79 -4.14 -10.31
CA SER A 77 -40.45 -2.87 -9.95
C SER A 77 -41.08 -2.10 -11.12
N ARG A 78 -41.05 -2.65 -12.35
CA ARG A 78 -41.65 -2.03 -13.56
C ARG A 78 -42.95 -2.70 -14.02
N VAL A 79 -43.51 -3.62 -13.24
CA VAL A 79 -44.85 -4.21 -13.43
C VAL A 79 -45.80 -3.61 -12.41
#